data_AF-A0A2R7JWG2-F1
#
_entry.id   AF-A0A2R7JWG2-F1
#
_cell.length_a   1.000
_cell.length_b   1.000
_cell.length_c   1.000
_cell.angle_alpha   90.00
_cell.angle_beta   90.00
_cell.angle_gamma   90.00
#
_symmetry.space_group_name_H-M   'P 1'
#
loop_
_entity.id
_entity.type
_entity.pdbx_description
1 polymer ?
#
loop_
_entity_poly.entity_id
_entity_poly.type
_entity_poly.pdbx_seq_one_letter_code
_entity_poly.pdbx_strand_id
1 'polypeptide(L)'
;MNRAQNSSGSLGKTGSIRKRKTAIRRDLQSQVSRLTLQSKVAAATVAGVFLLAPANAWAQCVVGATTVTCSDTTTTNTTLPANAPNDRNYNGSLPVPVTVTVGPGATVNGNGIAVSNIGGGGVTVTNNGTISVDAGNTPTAGGTAALAVSALGGPIVYTGGDITNNGSGNAFDATQTGGAGSVSITAGNISAASGQGVLVRDVATSTGISVTTGAVTALTAGKNAIDVQSQSLTGNVTEVANGNIQAGNA
;
A
#
# COMPACT_ATOMS: atom_id res chain seq x y z
N MET A 1 -3.12 -27.75 70.59
CA MET A 1 -2.94 -26.64 71.55
C MET A 1 -2.28 -25.47 70.80
N ASN A 2 -2.80 -24.24 70.99
CA ASN A 2 -2.20 -22.90 70.72
C ASN A 2 -1.43 -22.67 69.39
N ARG A 3 -1.82 -21.80 68.42
CA ARG A 3 -2.25 -20.37 68.43
C ARG A 3 -1.30 -19.44 69.22
N ALA A 4 -0.95 -18.20 68.81
CA ALA A 4 -1.06 -17.47 67.53
C ALA A 4 -0.33 -16.09 67.65
N GLN A 5 -0.22 -15.36 66.52
CA GLN A 5 -0.30 -13.89 66.38
C GLN A 5 0.82 -12.90 66.84
N ASN A 6 1.35 -12.17 65.85
CA ASN A 6 1.25 -10.70 65.61
C ASN A 6 1.95 -9.64 66.50
N SER A 7 2.19 -8.45 65.89
CA SER A 7 2.47 -7.10 66.46
C SER A 7 3.90 -6.55 66.28
N SER A 8 4.23 -5.26 66.11
CA SER A 8 3.59 -4.04 65.52
C SER A 8 4.70 -2.96 65.36
N GLY A 9 4.51 -1.92 64.54
CA GLY A 9 5.50 -0.83 64.35
C GLY A 9 5.37 0.37 65.32
N SER A 10 6.23 1.38 65.15
CA SER A 10 6.07 2.72 65.79
C SER A 10 6.81 3.84 65.03
N LEU A 11 6.33 5.09 65.17
CA LEU A 11 6.83 6.33 64.55
C LEU A 11 7.63 7.20 65.55
N GLY A 12 8.34 8.24 65.08
CA GLY A 12 8.22 9.58 65.72
C GLY A 12 9.43 10.52 65.90
N LYS A 13 9.60 11.46 64.96
CA LYS A 13 9.93 12.93 65.11
C LYS A 13 10.85 13.48 66.22
N THR A 14 11.87 14.28 65.82
CA THR A 14 12.24 15.67 66.27
C THR A 14 13.51 16.18 65.52
N GLY A 15 13.95 17.46 65.53
CA GLY A 15 13.32 18.73 65.92
C GLY A 15 14.31 19.92 66.17
N SER A 16 14.03 21.13 65.63
CA SER A 16 14.64 22.47 65.98
C SER A 16 16.12 22.73 65.54
N ILE A 17 16.49 23.64 64.63
CA ILE A 17 16.38 25.13 64.50
C ILE A 17 17.41 25.95 65.32
N ARG A 18 18.23 26.77 64.63
CA ARG A 18 18.62 28.15 65.04
C ARG A 18 19.17 28.99 63.86
N LYS A 19 18.82 30.28 63.82
CA LYS A 19 19.22 31.30 62.82
C LYS A 19 20.25 32.28 63.43
N ARG A 20 21.02 33.01 62.60
CA ARG A 20 21.42 34.41 62.85
C ARG A 20 21.81 35.17 61.57
N LYS A 21 21.43 36.46 61.49
CA LYS A 21 21.93 37.51 60.57
C LYS A 21 23.24 38.11 61.19
N THR A 22 24.06 39.00 60.61
CA THR A 22 23.85 40.08 59.61
C THR A 22 25.18 40.63 59.04
N ALA A 23 25.13 41.20 57.83
CA ALA A 23 26.04 42.12 57.08
C ALA A 23 27.37 42.71 57.65
N ILE A 24 28.33 42.96 56.72
CA ILE A 24 29.30 44.10 56.65
C ILE A 24 29.70 44.34 55.16
N ARG A 25 30.24 45.53 54.80
CA ARG A 25 30.45 46.06 53.42
C ARG A 25 31.95 46.12 52.99
N ARG A 26 32.17 46.42 51.68
CA ARG A 26 33.39 46.99 51.02
C ARG A 26 34.58 46.02 50.78
N ASP A 27 35.39 46.11 49.71
CA ASP A 27 35.40 46.92 48.45
C ASP A 27 36.39 46.28 47.41
N LEU A 28 36.51 46.89 46.21
CA LEU A 28 37.62 46.84 45.23
C LEU A 28 37.68 45.76 44.11
N GLN A 29 37.20 46.19 42.93
CA GLN A 29 37.94 46.36 41.66
C GLN A 29 38.32 45.19 40.70
N SER A 30 37.84 45.39 39.46
CA SER A 30 38.58 45.35 38.16
C SER A 30 38.93 44.03 37.46
N GLN A 31 38.19 43.77 36.37
CA GLN A 31 38.65 43.41 35.01
C GLN A 31 37.39 43.22 34.13
N VAL A 32 36.88 44.22 33.40
CA VAL A 32 37.40 44.77 32.13
C VAL A 32 37.74 43.70 31.09
N SER A 33 36.77 43.39 30.23
CA SER A 33 37.00 42.96 28.86
C SER A 33 36.07 43.75 27.94
N ARG A 34 36.62 44.76 27.25
CA ARG A 34 35.92 45.52 26.21
C ARG A 34 36.04 44.74 24.90
N LEU A 35 34.97 44.11 24.44
CA LEU A 35 34.90 43.65 23.05
C LEU A 35 34.14 44.67 22.21
N THR A 36 34.77 45.10 21.13
CA THR A 36 34.35 46.22 20.29
C THR A 36 33.12 45.91 19.45
N LEU A 37 32.07 46.72 19.60
CA LEU A 37 30.94 46.73 18.68
C LEU A 37 31.32 47.51 17.42
N GLN A 38 31.44 46.83 16.28
CA GLN A 38 31.48 47.49 14.96
C GLN A 38 30.35 46.93 14.08
N SER A 39 29.46 47.83 13.71
CA SER A 39 28.26 47.55 12.93
C SER A 39 28.58 47.19 11.48
N LYS A 40 27.83 46.24 10.91
CA LYS A 40 27.42 46.34 9.50
C LYS A 40 25.92 46.07 9.36
N VAL A 41 25.33 46.79 8.40
CA VAL A 41 23.90 47.00 8.23
C VAL A 41 23.37 46.08 7.12
N ALA A 42 22.16 45.55 7.35
CA ALA A 42 21.16 45.04 6.41
C ALA A 42 21.57 44.19 5.18
N ALA A 43 20.92 43.04 5.06
CA ALA A 43 20.16 42.69 3.86
C ALA A 43 18.94 41.85 4.26
N ALA A 44 17.85 41.94 3.49
CA ALA A 44 16.57 41.34 3.86
C ALA A 44 16.50 39.84 3.55
N THR A 45 15.87 39.08 4.45
CA THR A 45 15.08 37.90 4.07
C THR A 45 13.66 38.14 4.56
N VAL A 46 12.74 38.42 3.63
CA VAL A 46 11.31 38.41 3.94
C VAL A 46 10.97 37.04 4.51
N ALA A 47 10.28 37.02 5.65
CA ALA A 47 9.76 35.79 6.22
C ALA A 47 8.67 35.23 5.29
N GLY A 48 9.11 34.44 4.31
CA GLY A 48 8.23 33.55 3.57
C GLY A 48 7.67 32.54 4.57
N VAL A 49 6.51 32.84 5.13
CA VAL A 49 5.66 31.84 5.76
C VAL A 49 5.28 30.88 4.65
N PHE A 50 6.10 29.85 4.46
CA PHE A 50 5.64 28.62 3.85
C PHE A 50 4.49 28.16 4.72
N LEU A 51 3.28 28.39 4.22
CA LEU A 51 2.13 27.62 4.62
C LEU A 51 2.50 26.16 4.31
N LEU A 52 3.00 25.48 5.33
CA LEU A 52 2.90 24.03 5.45
C LEU A 52 1.42 23.71 5.57
N ALA A 53 0.71 23.88 4.46
CA ALA A 53 -0.43 23.03 4.18
C ALA A 53 0.08 21.59 4.38
N PRO A 54 -0.65 20.74 5.11
CA PRO A 54 -0.30 19.33 5.14
C PRO A 54 -0.16 18.90 3.68
N ALA A 55 0.98 18.30 3.34
CA ALA A 55 1.12 17.62 2.06
C ALA A 55 0.11 16.48 2.10
N ASN A 56 -1.10 16.74 1.60
CA ASN A 56 -2.15 15.74 1.54
C ASN A 56 -1.55 14.60 0.71
N ALA A 57 -1.56 13.38 1.24
CA ALA A 57 -0.85 12.23 0.67
C ALA A 57 -1.53 11.71 -0.61
N TRP A 58 -1.54 12.54 -1.65
CA TRP A 58 -2.33 12.37 -2.85
C TRP A 58 -1.46 11.71 -3.92
N ALA A 59 -1.78 10.45 -4.21
CA ALA A 59 -1.18 9.61 -5.25
C ALA A 59 0.36 9.54 -5.24
N GLN A 60 0.92 8.62 -4.44
CA GLN A 60 2.34 8.20 -4.57
C GLN A 60 2.59 7.26 -5.77
N CYS A 61 1.59 7.08 -6.64
CA CYS A 61 1.72 6.48 -7.97
C CYS A 61 2.01 7.56 -9.03
N VAL A 62 3.25 7.58 -9.54
CA VAL A 62 3.67 8.47 -10.62
C VAL A 62 3.22 7.89 -11.96
N VAL A 63 2.40 8.63 -12.70
CA VAL A 63 1.88 8.23 -14.02
C VAL A 63 2.66 8.90 -15.14
N GLY A 64 3.21 8.10 -16.04
CA GLY A 64 3.75 8.50 -17.35
C GLY A 64 2.83 8.08 -18.50
N ALA A 65 3.30 8.22 -19.75
CA ALA A 65 2.47 7.99 -20.94
C ALA A 65 1.91 6.56 -21.07
N THR A 66 2.69 5.56 -20.66
CA THR A 66 2.31 4.13 -20.62
C THR A 66 2.77 3.44 -19.35
N THR A 67 3.19 4.21 -18.33
CA THR A 67 3.83 3.69 -17.12
C THR A 67 3.14 4.21 -15.87
N VAL A 68 3.04 3.37 -14.84
CA VAL A 68 2.57 3.75 -13.49
C VAL A 68 3.56 3.19 -12.48
N THR A 69 4.15 4.02 -11.65
CA THR A 69 5.12 3.59 -10.63
C THR A 69 4.65 4.02 -9.25
N CYS A 70 4.28 3.05 -8.41
CA CYS A 70 3.76 3.27 -7.06
C CYS A 70 4.83 2.96 -6.00
N SER A 71 5.04 3.93 -5.10
CA SER A 71 5.62 3.67 -3.78
C SER A 71 4.50 3.29 -2.79
N ASP A 72 4.76 3.31 -1.48
CA ASP A 72 3.71 3.23 -0.46
C ASP A 72 2.57 4.21 -0.78
N THR A 73 1.32 3.77 -0.79
CA THR A 73 0.17 4.65 -1.04
C THR A 73 -1.13 4.01 -0.55
N THR A 74 -2.10 4.84 -0.16
CA THR A 74 -3.48 4.41 0.09
C THR A 74 -4.34 4.92 -1.06
N THR A 75 -4.90 4.01 -1.86
CA THR A 75 -5.71 4.37 -3.04
C THR A 75 -7.18 4.58 -2.69
N THR A 76 -7.88 5.30 -3.56
CA THR A 76 -9.30 5.61 -3.45
C THR A 76 -10.07 5.09 -4.68
N ASN A 77 -11.41 5.17 -4.67
CA ASN A 77 -12.24 4.71 -5.80
C ASN A 77 -12.34 5.74 -6.94
N THR A 78 -11.20 6.07 -7.54
CA THR A 78 -11.05 7.07 -8.59
C THR A 78 -10.55 6.47 -9.90
N THR A 79 -10.75 7.19 -11.00
CA THR A 79 -10.34 6.79 -12.34
C THR A 79 -9.56 7.92 -13.00
N LEU A 80 -8.35 7.59 -13.45
CA LEU A 80 -7.54 8.48 -14.28
C LEU A 80 -8.22 8.68 -15.65
N PRO A 81 -8.34 9.91 -16.19
CA PRO A 81 -7.97 11.21 -15.60
C PRO A 81 -9.15 11.94 -14.93
N ALA A 82 -10.30 11.30 -14.76
CA ALA A 82 -11.58 11.93 -14.47
C ALA A 82 -11.70 12.55 -13.08
N ASN A 83 -11.17 11.92 -12.03
CA ASN A 83 -11.36 12.35 -10.63
C ASN A 83 -10.07 12.22 -9.82
N ALA A 84 -9.46 13.35 -9.45
CA ALA A 84 -8.31 13.35 -8.53
C ALA A 84 -8.75 12.98 -7.08
N PRO A 85 -7.92 12.28 -6.30
CA PRO A 85 -6.59 11.74 -6.65
C PRO A 85 -6.72 10.54 -7.61
N ASN A 86 -5.98 10.53 -8.72
CA ASN A 86 -6.10 9.49 -9.76
C ASN A 86 -5.23 8.27 -9.41
N ASP A 87 -5.60 7.50 -8.37
CA ASP A 87 -4.71 6.56 -7.68
C ASP A 87 -5.08 5.07 -7.75
N ARG A 88 -6.29 4.71 -8.22
CA ARG A 88 -6.69 3.30 -8.46
C ARG A 88 -6.72 2.86 -9.91
N ASN A 89 -7.60 3.44 -10.73
CA ASN A 89 -7.92 2.89 -12.06
C ASN A 89 -7.16 3.63 -13.18
N TYR A 90 -6.26 2.91 -13.85
CA TYR A 90 -5.37 3.39 -14.90
C TYR A 90 -5.78 2.83 -16.28
N ASN A 91 -5.95 3.70 -17.27
CA ASN A 91 -6.49 3.33 -18.59
C ASN A 91 -5.52 3.72 -19.71
N GLY A 92 -4.94 2.73 -20.39
CA GLY A 92 -4.18 2.90 -21.63
C GLY A 92 -5.04 2.72 -22.88
N SER A 93 -4.74 3.48 -23.92
CA SER A 93 -5.48 3.48 -25.21
C SER A 93 -4.57 3.30 -26.44
N LEU A 94 -3.28 3.07 -26.23
CA LEU A 94 -2.28 2.92 -27.30
C LEU A 94 -1.94 1.44 -27.56
N PRO A 95 -1.52 1.06 -28.77
CA PRO A 95 -1.04 -0.29 -29.11
C PRO A 95 0.38 -0.55 -28.55
N VAL A 96 0.62 -0.15 -27.30
CA VAL A 96 1.86 -0.26 -26.55
C VAL A 96 1.49 -0.78 -25.15
N PRO A 97 2.27 -1.69 -24.52
CA PRO A 97 1.97 -2.21 -23.20
C PRO A 97 1.85 -1.10 -22.14
N VAL A 98 0.82 -1.17 -21.29
CA VAL A 98 0.78 -0.39 -20.05
C VAL A 98 1.59 -1.14 -19.00
N THR A 99 2.57 -0.47 -18.39
CA THR A 99 3.44 -1.06 -17.37
C THR A 99 3.15 -0.47 -16.00
N VAL A 100 2.78 -1.29 -15.03
CA VAL A 100 2.61 -0.91 -13.62
C VAL A 100 3.75 -1.50 -12.80
N THR A 101 4.40 -0.70 -11.97
CA THR A 101 5.45 -1.14 -11.04
C THR A 101 5.09 -0.73 -9.63
N VAL A 102 4.98 -1.69 -8.71
CA VAL A 102 5.00 -1.42 -7.26
C VAL A 102 6.44 -1.55 -6.78
N GLY A 103 6.91 -0.54 -6.05
CA GLY A 103 8.30 -0.45 -5.59
C GLY A 103 8.69 -1.59 -4.62
N PRO A 104 9.99 -1.91 -4.50
CA PRO A 104 10.47 -2.92 -3.54
C PRO A 104 10.03 -2.61 -2.11
N GLY A 105 9.28 -3.53 -1.51
CA GLY A 105 8.76 -3.39 -0.14
C GLY A 105 7.60 -2.38 0.02
N ALA A 106 7.12 -1.76 -1.05
CA ALA A 106 6.03 -0.79 -0.98
C ALA A 106 4.68 -1.45 -0.69
N THR A 107 3.82 -0.75 0.03
CA THR A 107 2.43 -1.17 0.32
C THR A 107 1.43 -0.27 -0.41
N VAL A 108 0.65 -0.85 -1.31
CA VAL A 108 -0.47 -0.17 -1.97
C VAL A 108 -1.78 -0.68 -1.37
N ASN A 109 -2.34 0.08 -0.43
CA ASN A 109 -3.57 -0.30 0.30
C ASN A 109 -4.76 0.61 -0.05
N GLY A 110 -5.77 0.70 0.82
CA GLY A 110 -7.01 1.45 0.55
C GLY A 110 -7.95 0.64 -0.33
N ASN A 111 -8.09 1.04 -1.59
CA ASN A 111 -8.93 0.38 -2.58
C ASN A 111 -8.16 -0.52 -3.57
N GLY A 112 -6.84 -0.67 -3.45
CA GLY A 112 -6.01 -1.46 -4.38
C GLY A 112 -5.81 -0.81 -5.77
N ILE A 113 -5.36 -1.59 -6.77
CA ILE A 113 -5.06 -1.12 -8.14
C ILE A 113 -6.05 -1.71 -9.16
N ALA A 114 -6.41 -0.92 -10.18
CA ALA A 114 -7.00 -1.42 -11.42
C ALA A 114 -6.26 -0.87 -12.64
N VAL A 115 -6.03 -1.70 -13.66
CA VAL A 115 -5.36 -1.27 -14.90
C VAL A 115 -5.99 -1.93 -16.12
N SER A 116 -6.18 -1.15 -17.18
CA SER A 116 -6.72 -1.60 -18.45
C SER A 116 -5.91 -1.07 -19.63
N ASN A 117 -5.83 -1.86 -20.71
CA ASN A 117 -5.35 -1.38 -22.00
C ASN A 117 -6.34 -1.71 -23.13
N ILE A 118 -7.04 -0.69 -23.62
CA ILE A 118 -7.98 -0.80 -24.74
C ILE A 118 -7.32 -0.59 -26.11
N GLY A 119 -6.03 -0.24 -26.15
CA GLY A 119 -5.28 -0.08 -27.40
C GLY A 119 -4.70 -1.37 -27.98
N GLY A 120 -4.86 -2.50 -27.28
CA GLY A 120 -4.38 -3.82 -27.74
C GLY A 120 -2.88 -4.09 -27.53
N GLY A 121 -2.19 -3.24 -26.76
CA GLY A 121 -0.76 -3.41 -26.44
C GLY A 121 -0.46 -4.33 -25.25
N GLY A 122 -1.47 -4.85 -24.54
CA GLY A 122 -1.30 -5.64 -23.32
C GLY A 122 -1.06 -4.82 -22.05
N VAL A 123 -0.88 -5.51 -20.93
CA VAL A 123 -0.57 -4.93 -19.62
C VAL A 123 0.52 -5.76 -18.94
N THR A 124 1.51 -5.11 -18.35
CA THR A 124 2.55 -5.74 -17.53
C THR A 124 2.53 -5.14 -16.13
N VAL A 125 2.43 -5.98 -15.10
CA VAL A 125 2.45 -5.57 -13.69
C VAL A 125 3.63 -6.24 -13.00
N THR A 126 4.56 -5.43 -12.47
CA THR A 126 5.66 -5.89 -11.62
C THR A 126 5.38 -5.46 -10.19
N ASN A 127 5.02 -6.40 -9.32
CA ASN A 127 4.73 -6.13 -7.91
C ASN A 127 5.92 -6.50 -7.02
N ASN A 128 6.83 -5.58 -6.73
CA ASN A 128 7.93 -5.84 -5.79
C ASN A 128 7.54 -5.58 -4.32
N GLY A 129 6.25 -5.39 -4.04
CA GLY A 129 5.69 -5.08 -2.72
C GLY A 129 4.40 -5.86 -2.47
N THR A 130 3.43 -5.21 -1.83
CA THR A 130 2.10 -5.77 -1.54
C THR A 130 1.00 -4.88 -2.12
N ILE A 131 -0.01 -5.49 -2.74
CA ILE A 131 -1.24 -4.80 -3.15
C ILE A 131 -2.39 -5.31 -2.27
N SER A 132 -3.14 -4.40 -1.66
CA SER A 132 -4.25 -4.78 -0.80
C SER A 132 -5.48 -3.86 -0.88
N VAL A 133 -6.60 -4.41 -0.41
CA VAL A 133 -7.81 -3.67 -0.07
C VAL A 133 -8.02 -3.82 1.43
N ASP A 134 -8.21 -2.70 2.12
CA ASP A 134 -8.40 -2.70 3.58
C ASP A 134 -9.81 -3.19 3.97
N ALA A 135 -9.93 -3.70 5.19
CA ALA A 135 -11.20 -4.19 5.70
C ALA A 135 -12.29 -3.10 5.70
N GLY A 136 -13.47 -3.43 5.19
CA GLY A 136 -14.59 -2.49 5.02
C GLY A 136 -14.58 -1.71 3.69
N ASN A 137 -13.48 -1.68 2.95
CA ASN A 137 -13.45 -1.04 1.63
C ASN A 137 -14.08 -1.94 0.55
N THR A 138 -14.75 -1.34 -0.41
CA THR A 138 -15.27 -2.01 -1.63
C THR A 138 -14.69 -1.30 -2.84
N PRO A 139 -13.83 -1.94 -3.65
CA PRO A 139 -13.32 -1.33 -4.87
C PRO A 139 -14.42 -1.22 -5.93
N THR A 140 -14.51 -0.07 -6.61
CA THR A 140 -15.55 0.21 -7.63
C THR A 140 -15.00 0.82 -8.91
N ALA A 141 -13.85 1.49 -8.87
CA ALA A 141 -13.18 1.99 -10.07
C ALA A 141 -12.38 0.87 -10.75
N GLY A 142 -12.61 0.63 -12.04
CA GLY A 142 -11.84 -0.34 -12.85
C GLY A 142 -12.07 -1.82 -12.56
N GLY A 143 -12.90 -2.17 -11.57
CA GLY A 143 -13.17 -3.54 -11.14
C GLY A 143 -13.34 -3.64 -9.62
N THR A 144 -13.72 -4.81 -9.12
CA THR A 144 -13.97 -5.06 -7.69
C THR A 144 -12.81 -5.75 -6.96
N ALA A 145 -11.80 -6.25 -7.67
CA ALA A 145 -10.65 -6.90 -7.08
C ALA A 145 -9.61 -5.92 -6.48
N ALA A 146 -8.79 -6.43 -5.55
CA ALA A 146 -7.64 -5.69 -5.03
C ALA A 146 -6.59 -5.40 -6.12
N LEU A 147 -6.39 -6.33 -7.04
CA LEU A 147 -5.80 -6.07 -8.34
C LEU A 147 -6.78 -6.49 -9.45
N ALA A 148 -7.18 -5.55 -10.31
CA ALA A 148 -7.94 -5.83 -11.53
C ALA A 148 -7.10 -5.48 -12.77
N VAL A 149 -6.90 -6.44 -13.68
CA VAL A 149 -6.14 -6.24 -14.91
C VAL A 149 -6.97 -6.63 -16.13
N SER A 150 -7.00 -5.78 -17.16
CA SER A 150 -7.67 -6.12 -18.43
C SER A 150 -6.93 -5.62 -19.68
N ALA A 151 -7.08 -6.34 -20.79
CA ALA A 151 -6.48 -5.97 -22.07
C ALA A 151 -7.34 -6.40 -23.27
N LEU A 152 -7.53 -5.51 -24.24
CA LEU A 152 -8.22 -5.79 -25.53
C LEU A 152 -7.34 -6.56 -26.52
N GLY A 153 -6.12 -6.92 -26.14
CA GLY A 153 -5.13 -7.57 -26.97
C GLY A 153 -3.73 -7.36 -26.38
N GLY A 154 -2.76 -8.12 -26.87
CA GLY A 154 -1.44 -8.24 -26.25
C GLY A 154 -1.48 -9.09 -24.97
N PRO A 155 -0.31 -9.38 -24.38
CA PRO A 155 -0.22 -10.21 -23.18
C PRO A 155 -0.68 -9.44 -21.93
N ILE A 156 -1.33 -10.14 -21.01
CA ILE A 156 -1.44 -9.74 -19.60
C ILE A 156 -0.33 -10.48 -18.85
N VAL A 157 0.63 -9.73 -18.30
CA VAL A 157 1.75 -10.28 -17.52
C VAL A 157 1.67 -9.74 -16.09
N TYR A 158 1.71 -10.63 -15.11
CA TYR A 158 1.91 -10.28 -13.70
C TYR A 158 3.11 -11.05 -13.16
N THR A 159 4.02 -10.34 -12.49
CA THR A 159 5.15 -10.93 -11.76
C THR A 159 5.31 -10.21 -10.43
N GLY A 160 5.26 -10.91 -9.30
CA GLY A 160 5.57 -10.28 -8.02
C GLY A 160 4.98 -10.92 -6.77
N GLY A 161 4.94 -10.12 -5.71
CA GLY A 161 4.55 -10.49 -4.35
C GLY A 161 3.05 -10.65 -4.12
N ASP A 162 2.64 -10.41 -2.88
CA ASP A 162 1.35 -10.84 -2.35
C ASP A 162 0.20 -9.88 -2.72
N ILE A 163 -1.01 -10.43 -2.86
CA ILE A 163 -2.25 -9.68 -3.12
C ILE A 163 -3.32 -10.07 -2.09
N THR A 164 -3.84 -9.10 -1.32
CA THR A 164 -4.82 -9.38 -0.26
C THR A 164 -6.03 -8.46 -0.32
N ASN A 165 -7.23 -9.01 -0.54
CA ASN A 165 -8.49 -8.28 -0.36
C ASN A 165 -9.11 -8.62 1.01
N ASN A 166 -8.91 -7.75 1.99
CA ASN A 166 -9.58 -7.83 3.30
C ASN A 166 -10.97 -7.19 3.31
N GLY A 167 -11.32 -6.47 2.24
CA GLY A 167 -12.61 -5.81 2.05
C GLY A 167 -13.57 -6.65 1.21
N SER A 168 -14.23 -6.00 0.25
CA SER A 168 -15.17 -6.65 -0.66
C SER A 168 -14.56 -6.98 -2.02
N GLY A 169 -14.90 -8.14 -2.58
CA GLY A 169 -14.50 -8.55 -3.93
C GLY A 169 -13.39 -9.60 -3.95
N ASN A 170 -12.89 -9.90 -5.16
CA ASN A 170 -11.83 -10.88 -5.38
C ASN A 170 -10.46 -10.31 -4.97
N ALA A 171 -9.43 -11.15 -4.84
CA ALA A 171 -8.07 -10.62 -4.66
C ALA A 171 -7.45 -10.20 -6.00
N PHE A 172 -7.45 -11.08 -7.00
CA PHE A 172 -6.89 -10.80 -8.33
C PHE A 172 -7.83 -11.22 -9.47
N ASP A 173 -8.29 -10.24 -10.26
CA ASP A 173 -8.95 -10.45 -11.55
C ASP A 173 -7.99 -10.16 -12.72
N ALA A 174 -7.87 -11.09 -13.68
CA ALA A 174 -7.15 -10.89 -14.94
C ALA A 174 -8.02 -11.31 -16.14
N THR A 175 -8.43 -10.35 -16.97
CA THR A 175 -9.39 -10.59 -18.06
C THR A 175 -8.90 -10.04 -19.40
N GLN A 176 -8.68 -10.91 -20.39
CA GLN A 176 -8.63 -10.44 -21.78
C GLN A 176 -10.04 -10.11 -22.27
N THR A 177 -10.20 -8.97 -22.93
CA THR A 177 -11.49 -8.48 -23.44
C THR A 177 -11.60 -8.52 -24.96
N GLY A 178 -10.54 -8.93 -25.65
CA GLY A 178 -10.49 -9.14 -27.09
C GLY A 178 -9.07 -9.44 -27.57
N GLY A 179 -8.90 -9.49 -28.89
CA GLY A 179 -7.60 -9.53 -29.56
C GLY A 179 -6.80 -10.81 -29.35
N ALA A 180 -5.67 -10.93 -30.07
CA ALA A 180 -4.68 -11.97 -29.80
C ALA A 180 -3.81 -11.56 -28.61
N GLY A 181 -3.43 -12.52 -27.78
CA GLY A 181 -2.62 -12.29 -26.58
C GLY A 181 -2.50 -13.55 -25.73
N SER A 182 -2.13 -13.40 -24.46
CA SER A 182 -2.04 -14.46 -23.47
C SER A 182 -2.25 -13.91 -22.07
N VAL A 183 -2.42 -14.78 -21.07
CA VAL A 183 -2.32 -14.41 -19.65
C VAL A 183 -1.19 -15.19 -19.00
N SER A 184 -0.26 -14.50 -18.34
CA SER A 184 0.88 -15.07 -17.63
C SER A 184 1.01 -14.44 -16.25
N ILE A 185 0.68 -15.19 -15.21
CA ILE A 185 0.70 -14.76 -13.81
C ILE A 185 1.75 -15.57 -13.05
N THR A 186 2.65 -14.88 -12.36
CA THR A 186 3.57 -15.44 -11.36
C THR A 186 3.49 -14.59 -10.10
N ALA A 187 2.72 -15.06 -9.13
CA ALA A 187 2.35 -14.31 -7.93
C ALA A 187 2.83 -14.99 -6.64
N GLY A 188 2.93 -14.18 -5.57
CA GLY A 188 3.10 -14.65 -4.21
C GLY A 188 1.81 -15.26 -3.64
N ASN A 189 1.57 -15.02 -2.36
CA ASN A 189 0.34 -15.47 -1.70
C ASN A 189 -0.84 -14.56 -2.06
N ILE A 190 -2.03 -15.16 -2.16
CA ILE A 190 -3.25 -14.46 -2.56
C ILE A 190 -4.36 -14.79 -1.56
N SER A 191 -5.04 -13.76 -1.03
CA SER A 191 -6.10 -13.94 -0.04
C SER A 191 -7.29 -13.02 -0.29
N ALA A 192 -8.50 -13.58 -0.29
CA ALA A 192 -9.76 -12.84 -0.44
C ALA A 192 -10.72 -13.14 0.71
N ALA A 193 -11.20 -12.09 1.38
CA ALA A 193 -12.16 -12.20 2.47
C ALA A 193 -13.58 -12.55 1.99
N SER A 194 -14.10 -11.86 0.96
CA SER A 194 -15.48 -12.03 0.48
C SER A 194 -15.66 -12.57 -0.95
N GLY A 195 -14.60 -12.54 -1.76
CA GLY A 195 -14.60 -13.01 -3.15
C GLY A 195 -13.72 -14.22 -3.41
N GLN A 196 -13.39 -14.43 -4.68
CA GLN A 196 -12.45 -15.45 -5.15
C GLN A 196 -11.01 -14.98 -4.92
N GLY A 197 -10.07 -15.91 -4.75
CA GLY A 197 -8.64 -15.56 -4.69
C GLY A 197 -8.16 -15.05 -6.05
N VAL A 198 -8.13 -15.93 -7.04
CA VAL A 198 -7.72 -15.63 -8.42
C VAL A 198 -8.87 -15.93 -9.37
N LEU A 199 -9.18 -14.97 -10.25
CA LEU A 199 -10.11 -15.12 -11.36
C LEU A 199 -9.41 -14.76 -12.67
N VAL A 200 -9.28 -15.73 -13.59
CA VAL A 200 -8.68 -15.49 -14.92
C VAL A 200 -9.64 -15.88 -16.03
N ARG A 201 -9.80 -14.97 -17.00
CA ARG A 201 -10.59 -15.16 -18.22
C ARG A 201 -9.80 -14.71 -19.44
N ASP A 202 -9.76 -15.56 -20.47
CA ASP A 202 -9.24 -15.17 -21.78
C ASP A 202 -10.35 -15.06 -22.84
N VAL A 203 -9.93 -14.90 -24.09
CA VAL A 203 -10.80 -14.88 -25.28
C VAL A 203 -10.40 -15.99 -26.27
N ALA A 204 -11.29 -16.32 -27.20
CA ALA A 204 -11.07 -17.39 -28.20
C ALA A 204 -9.80 -17.22 -29.05
N THR A 205 -9.28 -16.00 -29.17
CA THR A 205 -8.03 -15.65 -29.87
C THR A 205 -6.78 -15.64 -28.98
N SER A 206 -6.89 -16.05 -27.72
CA SER A 206 -5.76 -16.20 -26.80
C SER A 206 -4.87 -17.38 -27.17
N THR A 207 -3.58 -17.26 -26.91
CA THR A 207 -2.59 -18.34 -27.06
C THR A 207 -2.41 -19.16 -25.78
N GLY A 208 -3.11 -18.80 -24.69
CA GLY A 208 -3.19 -19.59 -23.47
C GLY A 208 -3.12 -18.78 -22.17
N ILE A 209 -3.29 -19.50 -21.07
CA ILE A 209 -3.24 -18.99 -19.70
C ILE A 209 -2.20 -19.80 -18.92
N SER A 210 -1.28 -19.11 -18.25
CA SER A 210 -0.34 -19.71 -17.30
C SER A 210 -0.44 -18.97 -15.97
N VAL A 211 -0.85 -19.67 -14.91
CA VAL A 211 -0.97 -19.14 -13.55
C VAL A 211 -0.05 -19.92 -12.62
N THR A 212 0.86 -19.21 -11.97
CA THR A 212 1.71 -19.73 -10.90
C THR A 212 1.52 -18.85 -9.67
N THR A 213 1.19 -19.44 -8.52
CA THR A 213 0.96 -18.73 -7.25
C THR A 213 1.75 -19.33 -6.10
N GLY A 214 1.83 -18.61 -4.98
CA GLY A 214 2.03 -19.18 -3.65
C GLY A 214 0.76 -19.85 -3.13
N ALA A 215 0.48 -19.70 -1.83
CA ALA A 215 -0.79 -20.12 -1.25
C ALA A 215 -1.95 -19.21 -1.72
N VAL A 216 -3.14 -19.79 -1.93
CA VAL A 216 -4.33 -19.05 -2.37
C VAL A 216 -5.53 -19.40 -1.48
N THR A 217 -6.11 -18.39 -0.85
CA THR A 217 -7.23 -18.53 0.09
C THR A 217 -8.41 -17.65 -0.31
N ALA A 218 -9.60 -18.25 -0.41
CA ALA A 218 -10.88 -17.54 -0.44
C ALA A 218 -11.68 -17.92 0.82
N LEU A 219 -11.97 -16.95 1.69
CA LEU A 219 -12.53 -17.23 3.03
C LEU A 219 -14.05 -17.39 3.03
N THR A 220 -14.77 -16.79 2.08
CA THR A 220 -16.24 -16.80 2.06
C THR A 220 -16.79 -18.04 1.36
N ALA A 221 -17.77 -18.67 2.00
CA ALA A 221 -18.48 -19.85 1.52
C ALA A 221 -18.93 -19.73 0.05
N GLY A 222 -18.70 -20.79 -0.73
CA GLY A 222 -19.05 -20.85 -2.15
C GLY A 222 -18.16 -20.00 -3.07
N LYS A 223 -16.95 -19.64 -2.64
CA LYS A 223 -15.94 -18.97 -3.48
C LYS A 223 -14.77 -19.89 -3.81
N ASN A 224 -14.34 -19.85 -5.08
CA ASN A 224 -13.16 -20.56 -5.53
C ASN A 224 -11.89 -19.86 -5.03
N ALA A 225 -10.87 -20.63 -4.65
CA ALA A 225 -9.54 -20.09 -4.42
C ALA A 225 -8.91 -19.61 -5.74
N ILE A 226 -8.91 -20.48 -6.75
CA ILE A 226 -8.45 -20.20 -8.11
C ILE A 226 -9.59 -20.61 -9.07
N ASP A 227 -9.91 -19.73 -10.02
CA ASP A 227 -10.91 -19.93 -11.06
C ASP A 227 -10.34 -19.44 -12.39
N VAL A 228 -9.85 -20.37 -13.21
CA VAL A 228 -9.32 -20.11 -14.55
C VAL A 228 -10.24 -20.73 -15.60
N GLN A 229 -10.59 -19.94 -16.62
CA GLN A 229 -11.39 -20.41 -17.75
C GLN A 229 -10.83 -19.81 -19.04
N SER A 230 -10.49 -20.69 -19.98
CA SER A 230 -10.15 -20.32 -21.34
C SER A 230 -11.33 -20.52 -22.29
N GLN A 231 -11.45 -19.62 -23.25
CA GLN A 231 -12.29 -19.72 -24.45
C GLN A 231 -11.46 -20.12 -25.68
N SER A 232 -10.13 -20.20 -25.57
CA SER A 232 -9.26 -20.58 -26.67
C SER A 232 -9.41 -22.06 -27.04
N LEU A 233 -9.41 -22.33 -28.34
CA LEU A 233 -9.43 -23.70 -28.88
C LEU A 233 -8.02 -24.30 -29.07
N THR A 234 -6.97 -23.49 -28.90
CA THR A 234 -5.58 -23.87 -29.17
C THR A 234 -4.61 -23.47 -28.06
N GLY A 235 -4.98 -22.52 -27.20
CA GLY A 235 -4.23 -22.15 -26.01
C GLY A 235 -4.38 -23.17 -24.90
N ASN A 236 -3.28 -23.46 -24.21
CA ASN A 236 -3.31 -24.31 -23.02
C ASN A 236 -3.66 -23.49 -21.78
N VAL A 237 -4.27 -24.13 -20.79
CA VAL A 237 -4.34 -23.64 -19.41
C VAL A 237 -3.33 -24.41 -18.57
N THR A 238 -2.47 -23.68 -17.85
CA THR A 238 -1.52 -24.23 -16.88
C THR A 238 -1.72 -23.54 -15.54
N GLU A 239 -1.94 -24.31 -14.48
CA GLU A 239 -2.14 -23.81 -13.12
C GLU A 239 -1.17 -24.51 -12.16
N VAL A 240 -0.40 -23.75 -11.41
CA VAL A 240 0.60 -24.23 -10.44
C VAL A 240 0.49 -23.44 -9.15
N ALA A 241 -0.01 -24.07 -8.08
CA ALA A 241 0.04 -23.50 -6.74
C ALA A 241 1.21 -24.09 -5.95
N ASN A 242 2.15 -23.24 -5.54
CA ASN A 242 3.30 -23.60 -4.70
C ASN A 242 2.98 -23.45 -3.21
N GLY A 243 1.72 -23.62 -2.83
CA GLY A 243 1.22 -23.48 -1.47
C GLY A 243 -0.21 -24.02 -1.34
N ASN A 244 -0.79 -23.87 -0.15
CA ASN A 244 -2.15 -24.37 0.11
C ASN A 244 -3.17 -23.65 -0.79
N ILE A 245 -4.10 -24.42 -1.37
CA ILE A 245 -5.31 -23.90 -2.01
C ILE A 245 -6.47 -24.11 -1.04
N GLN A 246 -7.06 -23.03 -0.55
CA GLN A 246 -8.22 -23.07 0.35
C GLN A 246 -9.40 -22.30 -0.29
N ALA A 247 -10.34 -23.04 -0.86
CA ALA A 247 -11.63 -22.48 -1.26
C ALA A 247 -12.52 -22.22 -0.03
N GLY A 248 -13.52 -21.38 -0.19
CA GLY A 248 -14.49 -21.11 0.86
C GLY A 248 -15.50 -22.25 0.94
N ASN A 249 -15.33 -23.14 1.92
CA ASN A 249 -16.24 -24.26 2.16
C ASN A 249 -17.69 -23.75 2.29
N ALA A 250 -18.61 -24.42 1.59
CA ALA A 250 -20.05 -24.15 1.63
C ALA A 250 -20.72 -24.75 2.88
#